data_AF-A0A2V7WGU5-F1
#
_entry.id   AF-A0A2V7WGU5-F1
#
_cell.length_a   1.000
_cell.length_b   1.000
_cell.length_c   1.000
_cell.angle_alpha   90.00
_cell.angle_beta   90.00
_cell.angle_gamma   90.00
#
_symmetry.space_group_name_H-M   'P 1'
#
loop_
_entity.id
_entity.type
_entity.pdbx_description
1 polymer ?
#
loop_
_entity_poly.entity_id
_entity_poly.type
_entity_poly.pdbx_seq_one_letter_code
_entity_poly.pdbx_strand_id
1 'polypeptide(L)'
;MRRVSIVFCLLVATSASAQVARVFLAGTGNDAGDCTNQATPCRSLQGAVTACPINGEIIILDNGGYGGATITKSLTVNASAGVVAFIARTITVNISANDKVVLRGLSMNGKVFGDGFGIEFSGGGTLVVENSTIAGFATGAGIDQTAGGSNLIVNNCELRNNIIGVRTATGSDTNSNVVIENSRFEYHSLFAVESNGGTTNVSVRNSLLANGSGGVFAYGQSQSQPALIVVDTCTIAHNLEGLHAEIAGTGSATIRVTNSTIYHNGSGMVLTGAGAAIESYGNNRVTANTNNSTFSGTVLALQ
;
A
#
# COMPACT_ATOMS: atom_id res chain seq x y z
N MET A 1 57.20 50.67 1.08
CA MET A 1 57.11 49.21 1.30
C MET A 1 55.70 48.88 1.82
N ARG A 2 54.79 48.42 0.95
CA ARG A 2 53.39 48.10 1.29
C ARG A 2 53.34 46.71 1.97
N ARG A 3 52.88 46.65 3.22
CA ARG A 3 52.67 45.39 3.95
C ARG A 3 51.34 44.78 3.52
N VAL A 4 51.38 43.61 2.89
CA VAL A 4 50.19 42.83 2.53
C VAL A 4 49.95 41.84 3.66
N SER A 5 48.85 42.00 4.40
CA SER A 5 48.42 41.05 5.43
C SER A 5 47.55 39.99 4.78
N ILE A 6 48.01 38.73 4.79
CA ILE A 6 47.26 37.56 4.33
C ILE A 6 46.44 37.03 5.49
N VAL A 7 45.11 37.09 5.37
CA VAL A 7 44.16 36.49 6.32
C VAL A 7 43.97 35.02 5.92
N PHE A 8 44.35 34.11 6.80
CA PHE A 8 44.20 32.66 6.61
C PHE A 8 42.86 32.22 7.22
N CYS A 9 41.83 32.03 6.38
CA CYS A 9 40.54 31.47 6.80
C CYS A 9 40.65 29.95 6.98
N LEU A 10 40.64 29.48 8.23
CA LEU A 10 40.51 28.06 8.56
C LEU A 10 39.07 27.60 8.28
N LEU A 11 38.86 26.93 7.15
CA LEU A 11 37.62 26.20 6.86
C LEU A 11 37.64 24.89 7.64
N VAL A 12 37.01 24.89 8.83
CA VAL A 12 36.76 23.65 9.57
C VAL A 12 35.59 22.94 8.88
N ALA A 13 35.90 21.97 8.02
CA ALA A 13 34.91 21.06 7.47
C ALA A 13 34.40 20.17 8.62
N THR A 14 33.24 20.48 9.16
CA THR A 14 32.53 19.54 10.02
C THR A 14 32.06 18.40 9.13
N SER A 15 32.69 17.23 9.28
CA SER A 15 32.16 15.99 8.72
C SER A 15 30.83 15.72 9.42
N ALA A 16 29.73 16.09 8.76
CA ALA A 16 28.39 15.64 9.12
C ALA A 16 28.33 14.14 8.86
N SER A 17 28.69 13.35 9.86
CA SER A 17 28.33 11.94 9.88
C SER A 17 26.81 11.89 9.97
N ALA A 18 26.13 11.76 8.84
CA ALA A 18 24.74 11.34 8.78
C ALA A 18 24.68 9.88 9.24
N GLN A 19 24.88 9.64 10.54
CA GLN A 19 24.42 8.38 11.12
C GLN A 19 22.90 8.40 10.95
N VAL A 20 22.38 7.42 10.23
CA VAL A 20 20.94 7.10 10.27
C VAL A 20 20.61 6.93 11.74
N ALA A 21 19.87 7.90 12.27
CA ALA A 21 19.52 7.88 13.68
C ALA A 21 18.43 6.82 13.89
N ARG A 22 18.66 5.98 14.90
CA ARG A 22 17.84 4.82 15.20
C ARG A 22 17.11 5.05 16.52
N VAL A 23 15.87 4.62 16.56
CA VAL A 23 15.05 4.57 17.77
C VAL A 23 14.63 3.12 18.00
N PHE A 24 14.61 2.70 19.25
CA PHE A 24 14.23 1.35 19.65
C PHE A 24 12.82 1.35 20.25
N LEU A 25 12.04 0.33 19.92
CA LEU A 25 10.68 0.12 20.41
C LEU A 25 10.58 -1.26 21.06
N ALA A 26 10.09 -1.31 22.31
CA ALA A 26 9.87 -2.56 23.02
C ALA A 26 8.62 -2.52 23.91
N GLY A 27 8.01 -3.67 24.16
CA GLY A 27 6.79 -3.81 24.97
C GLY A 27 6.97 -3.44 26.45
N THR A 28 8.21 -3.38 26.93
CA THR A 28 8.58 -2.93 28.29
C THR A 28 9.22 -1.54 28.32
N GLY A 29 9.20 -0.82 27.20
CA GLY A 29 9.81 0.50 27.07
C GLY A 29 9.09 1.61 27.85
N ASN A 30 9.56 2.85 27.64
CA ASN A 30 8.95 4.06 28.17
C ASN A 30 9.08 5.21 27.14
N ASP A 31 7.96 5.78 26.72
CA ASP A 31 7.92 6.86 25.71
C ASP A 31 8.53 8.18 26.20
N ALA A 32 8.71 8.35 27.51
CA ALA A 32 9.42 9.49 28.10
C ALA A 32 10.95 9.26 28.21
N GLY A 33 11.43 8.08 27.80
CA GLY A 33 12.85 7.74 27.80
C GLY A 33 13.61 8.32 26.60
N ASP A 34 14.91 8.03 26.54
CA ASP A 34 15.79 8.45 25.43
C ASP A 34 15.38 7.79 24.10
N CYS A 35 14.95 6.52 24.14
CA CYS A 35 14.58 5.70 22.98
C CYS A 35 15.67 5.49 21.92
N THR A 36 16.74 6.29 21.91
CA THR A 36 17.91 6.10 21.03
C THR A 36 18.86 5.02 21.53
N ASN A 37 18.71 4.61 22.79
CA ASN A 37 19.43 3.50 23.40
C ASN A 37 18.52 2.26 23.55
N GLN A 38 18.99 1.12 23.07
CA GLN A 38 18.28 -0.16 23.12
C GLN A 38 17.89 -0.58 24.54
N ALA A 39 18.66 -0.18 25.56
CA ALA A 39 18.36 -0.47 26.97
C ALA A 39 17.22 0.38 27.55
N THR A 40 16.85 1.47 26.87
CA THR A 40 15.77 2.39 27.24
C THR A 40 14.88 2.68 26.02
N PRO A 41 14.21 1.66 25.46
CA PRO A 41 13.41 1.81 24.24
C PRO A 41 12.11 2.57 24.54
N CYS A 42 11.50 3.12 23.48
CA CYS A 42 10.13 3.62 23.53
C CYS A 42 9.15 2.45 23.76
N ARG A 43 7.97 2.74 24.32
CA ARG A 43 6.93 1.75 24.61
C ARG A 43 5.94 1.57 23.47
N SER A 44 5.51 2.67 22.87
CA SER A 44 4.46 2.70 21.85
C SER A 44 5.02 3.06 20.48
N LEU A 45 4.31 2.65 19.43
CA LEU A 45 4.68 3.05 18.07
C LEU A 45 4.61 4.56 17.91
N GLN A 46 3.60 5.21 18.50
CA GLN A 46 3.48 6.67 18.47
C GLN A 46 4.65 7.36 19.20
N GLY A 47 5.07 6.86 20.36
CA GLY A 47 6.24 7.37 21.09
C GLY A 47 7.51 7.25 20.24
N ALA A 48 7.74 6.09 19.63
CA ALA A 48 8.87 5.87 18.74
C ALA A 48 8.84 6.78 17.50
N VAL A 49 7.68 7.00 16.89
CA VAL A 49 7.50 7.93 15.76
C VAL A 49 7.82 9.38 16.16
N THR A 50 7.40 9.80 17.36
CA THR A 50 7.72 11.13 17.88
C THR A 50 9.22 11.30 18.08
N ALA A 51 9.87 10.32 18.73
CA ALA A 51 11.31 10.35 19.02
C ALA A 51 12.20 10.16 17.78
N CYS A 52 11.74 9.42 16.77
CA CYS A 52 12.52 9.13 15.57
C CYS A 52 12.76 10.40 14.76
N PRO A 53 14.01 10.76 14.44
CA PRO A 53 14.27 11.88 13.55
C PRO A 53 13.83 11.58 12.11
N ILE A 54 13.74 12.63 11.30
CA ILE A 54 13.44 12.52 9.86
C ILE A 54 14.52 11.64 9.20
N ASN A 55 14.09 10.76 8.30
CA ASN A 55 14.91 9.73 7.64
C ASN A 55 15.54 8.69 8.59
N GLY A 56 15.07 8.63 9.84
CA GLY A 56 15.51 7.63 10.83
C GLY A 56 14.85 6.26 10.67
N GLU A 57 15.26 5.33 11.54
CA GLU A 57 14.72 3.97 11.59
C GLU A 57 14.26 3.60 13.01
N ILE A 58 13.03 3.12 13.12
CA ILE A 58 12.47 2.53 14.35
C ILE A 58 12.66 1.02 14.27
N ILE A 59 13.40 0.46 15.23
CA ILE A 59 13.69 -0.97 15.36
C ILE A 59 12.83 -1.55 16.48
N ILE A 60 11.94 -2.48 16.13
CA ILE A 60 11.10 -3.19 17.09
C ILE A 60 11.87 -4.40 17.62
N LEU A 61 12.05 -4.45 18.95
CA LEU A 61 12.97 -5.38 19.60
C LEU A 61 12.32 -6.70 20.04
N ASP A 62 11.07 -6.65 20.46
CA ASP A 62 10.38 -7.77 21.09
C ASP A 62 8.98 -8.00 20.50
N ASN A 63 8.34 -9.09 20.91
CA ASN A 63 6.95 -9.35 20.56
C ASN A 63 6.04 -8.53 21.47
N GLY A 64 5.03 -7.88 20.90
CA GLY A 64 4.14 -7.07 21.72
C GLY A 64 3.08 -6.32 20.94
N GLY A 65 2.17 -5.71 21.69
CA GLY A 65 1.21 -4.74 21.17
C GLY A 65 1.76 -3.31 21.28
N TYR A 66 1.79 -2.60 20.15
CA TYR A 66 2.42 -1.26 20.07
C TYR A 66 1.45 -0.11 19.82
N GLY A 67 0.17 -0.40 19.60
CA GLY A 67 -0.84 0.60 19.26
C GLY A 67 -0.67 1.15 17.83
N GLY A 68 -1.51 2.12 17.48
CA GLY A 68 -1.43 2.84 16.21
C GLY A 68 -0.45 4.01 16.29
N ALA A 69 -0.27 4.71 15.17
CA ALA A 69 0.53 5.93 15.12
C ALA A 69 0.14 6.81 13.94
N THR A 70 0.43 8.10 14.07
CA THR A 70 0.38 9.07 12.98
C THR A 70 1.80 9.44 12.56
N ILE A 71 2.15 9.13 11.31
CA ILE A 71 3.48 9.35 10.72
C ILE A 71 3.38 10.50 9.72
N THR A 72 4.11 11.58 9.98
CA THR A 72 4.08 12.83 9.19
C THR A 72 5.44 13.23 8.60
N LYS A 73 6.42 12.33 8.64
CA LYS A 73 7.78 12.55 8.17
C LYS A 73 8.37 11.27 7.61
N SER A 74 9.39 11.40 6.78
CA SER A 74 10.15 10.26 6.28
C SER A 74 10.77 9.45 7.42
N LEU A 75 10.51 8.14 7.47
CA LEU A 75 11.12 7.19 8.41
C LEU A 75 10.86 5.74 7.99
N THR A 76 11.57 4.80 8.62
CA THR A 76 11.30 3.36 8.50
C THR A 76 10.83 2.79 9.84
N VAL A 77 9.80 1.96 9.83
CA VAL A 77 9.42 1.08 10.95
C VAL A 77 9.78 -0.35 10.56
N ASN A 78 10.66 -0.97 11.35
CA ASN A 78 11.24 -2.27 11.03
C ASN A 78 11.04 -3.26 12.18
N ALA A 79 10.15 -4.23 11.97
CA ALA A 79 10.09 -5.44 12.77
C ALA A 79 10.94 -6.53 12.10
N SER A 80 11.98 -6.98 12.81
CA SER A 80 12.86 -8.04 12.32
C SER A 80 12.12 -9.37 12.19
N ALA A 81 12.59 -10.27 11.33
CA ALA A 81 12.00 -11.60 11.19
C ALA A 81 11.93 -12.32 12.55
N GLY A 82 10.77 -12.89 12.88
CA GLY A 82 10.51 -13.53 14.17
C GLY A 82 9.93 -12.60 15.24
N VAL A 83 9.92 -11.29 15.00
CA VAL A 83 9.24 -10.31 15.86
C VAL A 83 7.78 -10.14 15.43
N VAL A 84 6.86 -10.42 16.35
CA VAL A 84 5.42 -10.15 16.19
C VAL A 84 5.14 -8.74 16.69
N ALA A 85 5.28 -7.77 15.78
CA ALA A 85 4.85 -6.39 16.00
C ALA A 85 3.33 -6.28 15.82
N PHE A 86 2.59 -6.60 16.89
CA PHE A 86 1.13 -6.64 16.85
C PHE A 86 0.53 -5.23 16.90
N ILE A 87 -0.28 -4.90 15.90
CA ILE A 87 -0.93 -3.60 15.78
C ILE A 87 -2.42 -3.82 15.47
N ALA A 88 -3.27 -3.47 16.42
CA ALA A 88 -4.71 -3.60 16.25
C ALA A 88 -5.42 -2.32 15.82
N ARG A 89 -4.71 -1.17 15.79
CA ARG A 89 -5.22 0.17 15.48
C ARG A 89 -4.75 0.63 14.10
N THR A 90 -5.44 1.61 13.52
CA THR A 90 -5.00 2.30 12.31
C THR A 90 -3.60 2.90 12.50
N ILE A 91 -2.76 2.77 11.47
CA ILE A 91 -1.58 3.61 11.26
C ILE A 91 -1.95 4.65 10.21
N THR A 92 -1.91 5.93 10.57
CA THR A 92 -2.12 7.02 9.61
C THR A 92 -0.77 7.50 9.09
N VAL A 93 -0.60 7.53 7.78
CA VAL A 93 0.57 8.05 7.08
C VAL A 93 0.14 9.27 6.29
N ASN A 94 0.53 10.46 6.77
CA ASN A 94 0.22 11.73 6.14
C ASN A 94 1.52 12.53 5.91
N ILE A 95 2.20 12.19 4.82
CA ILE A 95 3.53 12.68 4.48
C ILE A 95 3.50 13.56 3.22
N SER A 96 4.50 14.44 3.07
CA SER A 96 4.59 15.36 1.93
C SER A 96 5.04 14.64 0.65
N ALA A 97 4.89 15.28 -0.52
CA ALA A 97 5.17 14.68 -1.84
C ALA A 97 6.58 14.07 -2.00
N ASN A 98 7.58 14.59 -1.29
CA ASN A 98 8.96 14.12 -1.35
C ASN A 98 9.35 13.20 -0.19
N ASP A 99 8.43 12.95 0.74
CA ASP A 99 8.69 12.08 1.88
C ASP A 99 8.48 10.61 1.53
N LYS A 100 9.18 9.74 2.25
CA LYS A 100 9.07 8.29 2.13
C LYS A 100 8.92 7.63 3.50
N VAL A 101 7.88 6.81 3.65
CA VAL A 101 7.69 5.93 4.80
C VAL A 101 7.80 4.47 4.38
N VAL A 102 8.50 3.68 5.17
CA VAL A 102 8.58 2.22 5.00
C VAL A 102 8.03 1.54 6.25
N LEU A 103 7.04 0.67 6.08
CA LEU A 103 6.48 -0.17 7.13
C LEU A 103 6.79 -1.64 6.82
N ARG A 104 7.65 -2.25 7.63
CA ARG A 104 8.17 -3.60 7.40
C ARG A 104 7.88 -4.54 8.57
N GLY A 105 7.42 -5.74 8.25
CA GLY A 105 7.31 -6.83 9.23
C GLY A 105 6.14 -6.71 10.20
N LEU A 106 5.13 -5.87 9.89
CA LEU A 106 4.04 -5.60 10.82
C LEU A 106 3.00 -6.72 10.80
N SER A 107 2.45 -7.05 11.97
CA SER A 107 1.35 -8.00 12.12
C SER A 107 0.09 -7.25 12.58
N MET A 108 -0.74 -6.82 11.64
CA MET A 108 -1.92 -6.02 11.93
C MET A 108 -3.20 -6.87 12.01
N ASN A 109 -4.02 -6.63 13.03
CA ASN A 109 -5.33 -7.29 13.18
C ASN A 109 -6.41 -6.35 13.75
N GLY A 110 -7.33 -5.90 12.89
CA GLY A 110 -8.39 -4.93 13.22
C GLY A 110 -9.62 -5.51 13.94
N LYS A 111 -9.71 -6.84 14.13
CA LYS A 111 -10.98 -7.51 14.53
C LYS A 111 -11.56 -7.03 15.87
N VAL A 112 -10.72 -6.57 16.79
CA VAL A 112 -11.13 -6.33 18.18
C VAL A 112 -11.73 -4.96 18.41
N PHE A 113 -11.16 -3.88 17.87
CA PHE A 113 -11.59 -2.52 18.23
C PHE A 113 -12.25 -1.74 17.09
N GLY A 114 -12.46 -2.37 15.92
CA GLY A 114 -13.41 -1.87 14.92
C GLY A 114 -12.92 -0.70 14.06
N ASP A 115 -11.63 -0.41 14.08
CA ASP A 115 -11.01 0.58 13.18
C ASP A 115 -11.30 0.23 11.71
N GLY A 116 -11.58 1.26 10.92
CA GLY A 116 -11.88 1.12 9.50
C GLY A 116 -10.71 0.63 8.67
N PHE A 117 -9.49 1.00 9.04
CA PHE A 117 -8.32 0.83 8.20
C PHE A 117 -7.16 0.19 8.95
N GLY A 118 -6.39 -0.64 8.26
CA GLY A 118 -5.08 -1.03 8.75
C GLY A 118 -4.12 0.14 8.63
N ILE A 119 -3.88 0.56 7.40
CA ILE A 119 -3.07 1.72 7.09
C ILE A 119 -3.90 2.73 6.30
N GLU A 120 -4.04 3.93 6.83
CA GLU A 120 -4.65 5.07 6.16
C GLU A 120 -3.54 5.94 5.58
N PHE A 121 -3.38 5.94 4.26
CA PHE A 121 -2.38 6.70 3.52
C PHE A 121 -3.00 7.93 2.86
N SER A 122 -2.95 9.05 3.58
CA SER A 122 -3.60 10.32 3.23
C SER A 122 -2.61 11.42 2.81
N GLY A 123 -1.33 11.08 2.64
CA GLY A 123 -0.27 11.99 2.18
C GLY A 123 0.16 11.77 0.73
N GLY A 124 0.70 12.80 0.08
CA GLY A 124 1.12 12.77 -1.33
C GLY A 124 2.47 12.12 -1.61
N GLY A 125 3.16 11.58 -0.60
CA GLY A 125 4.51 11.02 -0.72
C GLY A 125 4.57 9.57 -1.22
N THR A 126 5.56 8.82 -0.74
CA THR A 126 5.70 7.38 -1.01
C THR A 126 5.54 6.56 0.26
N LEU A 127 4.59 5.62 0.25
CA LEU A 127 4.45 4.59 1.27
C LEU A 127 4.89 3.24 0.70
N VAL A 128 5.80 2.57 1.41
CA VAL A 128 6.18 1.18 1.14
C VAL A 128 5.72 0.32 2.30
N VAL A 129 4.95 -0.72 2.00
CA VAL A 129 4.52 -1.74 2.97
C VAL A 129 5.09 -3.06 2.50
N GLU A 130 5.91 -3.70 3.34
CA GLU A 130 6.58 -4.93 2.97
C GLU A 130 6.63 -5.96 4.08
N ASN A 131 6.63 -7.24 3.69
CA ASN A 131 6.75 -8.38 4.61
C ASN A 131 5.73 -8.34 5.76
N SER A 132 4.52 -7.83 5.51
CA SER A 132 3.54 -7.53 6.55
C SER A 132 2.26 -8.33 6.36
N THR A 133 1.58 -8.62 7.47
CA THR A 133 0.23 -9.19 7.48
C THR A 133 -0.76 -8.13 7.90
N ILE A 134 -1.82 -7.91 7.14
CA ILE A 134 -2.87 -6.93 7.43
C ILE A 134 -4.23 -7.61 7.36
N ALA A 135 -4.85 -7.82 8.52
CA ALA A 135 -6.08 -8.60 8.60
C ALA A 135 -7.17 -8.01 9.47
N GLY A 136 -8.42 -8.38 9.20
CA GLY A 136 -9.54 -8.15 10.12
C GLY A 136 -10.10 -6.72 10.16
N PHE A 137 -9.78 -5.85 9.20
CA PHE A 137 -10.35 -4.50 9.11
C PHE A 137 -11.69 -4.55 8.38
N ALA A 138 -12.77 -4.73 9.16
CA ALA A 138 -14.08 -5.16 8.65
C ALA A 138 -14.99 -4.02 8.15
N THR A 139 -14.66 -2.75 8.41
CA THR A 139 -15.47 -1.59 8.01
C THR A 139 -14.82 -0.76 6.90
N GLY A 140 -13.56 -1.06 6.55
CA GLY A 140 -12.82 -0.39 5.48
C GLY A 140 -11.71 -1.28 4.91
N ALA A 141 -10.59 -0.70 4.49
CA ALA A 141 -9.55 -1.41 3.76
C ALA A 141 -8.38 -1.85 4.65
N GLY A 142 -7.63 -2.87 4.23
CA GLY A 142 -6.32 -3.16 4.81
C GLY A 142 -5.37 -1.97 4.63
N ILE A 143 -5.30 -1.43 3.41
CA ILE A 143 -4.58 -0.20 3.07
C ILE A 143 -5.52 0.71 2.27
N ASP A 144 -5.68 1.95 2.71
CA ASP A 144 -6.54 2.96 2.07
C ASP A 144 -5.71 4.17 1.62
N GLN A 145 -5.57 4.38 0.31
CA GLN A 145 -4.83 5.49 -0.30
C GLN A 145 -5.81 6.55 -0.82
N THR A 146 -5.74 7.76 -0.26
CA THR A 146 -6.75 8.81 -0.50
C THR A 146 -6.17 10.11 -1.04
N ALA A 147 -4.85 10.29 -1.07
CA ALA A 147 -4.23 11.50 -1.63
C ALA A 147 -3.88 11.34 -3.12
N GLY A 148 -4.24 12.34 -3.93
CA GLY A 148 -3.73 12.47 -5.31
C GLY A 148 -2.21 12.64 -5.34
N GLY A 149 -1.52 12.13 -6.37
CA GLY A 149 -0.06 12.26 -6.51
C GLY A 149 0.76 11.30 -5.65
N SER A 150 0.09 10.47 -4.84
CA SER A 150 0.74 9.54 -3.92
C SER A 150 1.20 8.25 -4.62
N ASN A 151 2.23 7.62 -4.04
CA ASN A 151 2.81 6.37 -4.51
C ASN A 151 2.76 5.32 -3.42
N LEU A 152 2.07 4.20 -3.67
CA LEU A 152 1.99 3.06 -2.77
C LEU A 152 2.69 1.85 -3.36
N ILE A 153 3.55 1.23 -2.56
CA ILE A 153 4.23 -0.02 -2.91
C ILE A 153 3.86 -1.05 -1.84
N VAL A 154 3.28 -2.18 -2.24
CA VAL A 154 2.92 -3.30 -1.38
C VAL A 154 3.65 -4.54 -1.89
N ASN A 155 4.62 -5.04 -1.11
CA ASN A 155 5.47 -6.14 -1.53
C ASN A 155 5.56 -7.24 -0.49
N ASN A 156 5.33 -8.48 -0.91
CA ASN A 156 5.41 -9.64 -0.02
C ASN A 156 4.51 -9.50 1.22
N CYS A 157 3.25 -9.11 1.00
CA CYS A 157 2.28 -8.92 2.07
C CYS A 157 1.15 -9.95 1.99
N GLU A 158 0.55 -10.24 3.14
CA GLU A 158 -0.69 -11.01 3.25
C GLU A 158 -1.80 -10.09 3.74
N LEU A 159 -2.81 -9.85 2.90
CA LEU A 159 -3.99 -9.09 3.25
C LEU A 159 -5.18 -10.04 3.30
N ARG A 160 -5.88 -10.13 4.43
CA ARG A 160 -7.00 -11.08 4.55
C ARG A 160 -8.10 -10.66 5.49
N ASN A 161 -9.33 -11.09 5.23
CA ASN A 161 -10.48 -10.81 6.10
C ASN A 161 -10.69 -9.30 6.35
N ASN A 162 -10.35 -8.47 5.37
CA ASN A 162 -10.67 -7.03 5.37
C ASN A 162 -11.90 -6.80 4.49
N ILE A 163 -12.59 -5.65 4.59
CA ILE A 163 -13.64 -5.33 3.59
C ILE A 163 -13.01 -5.29 2.19
N ILE A 164 -11.90 -4.56 2.08
CA ILE A 164 -11.10 -4.39 0.87
C ILE A 164 -9.64 -4.65 1.24
N GLY A 165 -8.87 -5.28 0.35
CA GLY A 165 -7.43 -5.48 0.58
C GLY A 165 -6.67 -4.16 0.49
N VAL A 166 -6.48 -3.66 -0.73
CA VAL A 166 -5.93 -2.34 -1.03
C VAL A 166 -6.96 -1.52 -1.78
N ARG A 167 -7.19 -0.29 -1.31
CA ARG A 167 -8.07 0.68 -1.97
C ARG A 167 -7.29 1.93 -2.36
N THR A 168 -7.52 2.41 -3.57
CA THR A 168 -7.14 3.75 -4.01
C THR A 168 -8.41 4.52 -4.33
N ALA A 169 -8.71 5.55 -3.54
CA ALA A 169 -9.94 6.33 -3.66
C ALA A 169 -9.61 7.83 -3.53
N THR A 170 -8.82 8.35 -4.47
CA THR A 170 -8.24 9.70 -4.32
C THR A 170 -9.19 10.81 -4.71
N GLY A 171 -10.19 10.52 -5.53
CA GLY A 171 -11.12 11.52 -6.08
C GLY A 171 -10.43 12.67 -6.83
N SER A 172 -9.15 12.51 -7.17
CA SER A 172 -8.28 13.55 -7.71
C SER A 172 -7.97 13.29 -9.17
N ASP A 173 -7.88 14.35 -9.98
CA ASP A 173 -7.35 14.27 -11.35
C ASP A 173 -5.83 14.03 -11.37
N THR A 174 -5.16 14.20 -10.23
CA THR A 174 -3.72 13.96 -10.11
C THR A 174 -3.44 12.47 -10.02
N ASN A 175 -2.60 11.99 -10.94
CA ASN A 175 -2.24 10.58 -11.03
C ASN A 175 -1.70 10.05 -9.70
N SER A 176 -2.22 8.90 -9.26
CA SER A 176 -1.75 8.17 -8.09
C SER A 176 -1.35 6.75 -8.50
N ASN A 177 -0.19 6.29 -8.04
CA ASN A 177 0.39 5.03 -8.49
C ASN A 177 0.35 3.98 -7.38
N VAL A 178 0.04 2.74 -7.75
CA VAL A 178 0.11 1.59 -6.85
C VAL A 178 0.85 0.45 -7.52
N VAL A 179 1.82 -0.13 -6.81
CA VAL A 179 2.50 -1.36 -7.21
C VAL A 179 2.29 -2.41 -6.14
N ILE A 180 1.68 -3.53 -6.51
CA ILE A 180 1.45 -4.69 -5.66
C ILE A 180 2.22 -5.85 -6.25
N GLU A 181 3.12 -6.44 -5.47
CA GLU A 181 3.95 -7.55 -5.91
C GLU A 181 4.05 -8.64 -4.85
N ASN A 182 4.15 -9.90 -5.28
CA ASN A 182 4.44 -11.06 -4.43
C ASN A 182 3.46 -11.19 -3.25
N SER A 183 2.22 -10.74 -3.39
CA SER A 183 1.29 -10.57 -2.27
C SER A 183 0.08 -11.51 -2.39
N ARG A 184 -0.54 -11.79 -1.25
CA ARG A 184 -1.71 -12.68 -1.15
C ARG A 184 -2.90 -11.93 -0.55
N PHE A 185 -4.03 -11.99 -1.24
CA PHE A 185 -5.28 -11.36 -0.87
C PHE A 185 -6.36 -12.42 -0.73
N GLU A 186 -6.94 -12.56 0.45
CA GLU A 186 -7.95 -13.59 0.69
C GLU A 186 -9.10 -13.18 1.60
N TYR A 187 -10.28 -13.76 1.35
CA TYR A 187 -11.44 -13.60 2.23
C TYR A 187 -11.86 -12.14 2.43
N HIS A 188 -11.69 -11.31 1.40
CA HIS A 188 -12.21 -9.96 1.39
C HIS A 188 -13.71 -9.97 1.11
N SER A 189 -14.49 -9.18 1.85
CA SER A 189 -15.95 -9.15 1.67
C SER A 189 -16.41 -8.24 0.51
N LEU A 190 -15.53 -7.39 0.00
CA LEU A 190 -15.64 -6.70 -1.29
C LEU A 190 -14.43 -7.12 -2.16
N PHE A 191 -13.60 -6.18 -2.62
CA PHE A 191 -12.52 -6.46 -3.57
C PHE A 191 -11.15 -6.60 -2.89
N ALA A 192 -10.31 -7.50 -3.40
CA ALA A 192 -8.92 -7.60 -2.97
C ALA A 192 -8.13 -6.34 -3.36
N VAL A 193 -8.29 -5.85 -4.59
CA VAL A 193 -7.70 -4.60 -5.07
C VAL A 193 -8.79 -3.74 -5.69
N GLU A 194 -8.92 -2.50 -5.23
CA GLU A 194 -9.95 -1.56 -5.66
C GLU A 194 -9.34 -0.21 -6.04
N SER A 195 -9.66 0.27 -7.24
CA SER A 195 -9.56 1.68 -7.60
C SER A 195 -10.96 2.27 -7.64
N ASN A 196 -11.27 3.19 -6.73
CA ASN A 196 -12.59 3.76 -6.51
C ASN A 196 -12.59 5.28 -6.78
N GLY A 197 -12.39 5.66 -8.04
CA GLY A 197 -12.35 7.06 -8.48
C GLY A 197 -11.00 7.77 -8.30
N GLY A 198 -10.85 8.89 -9.01
CA GLY A 198 -9.57 9.56 -9.23
C GLY A 198 -8.76 8.97 -10.39
N THR A 199 -7.71 9.68 -10.81
CA THR A 199 -6.74 9.20 -11.80
C THR A 199 -5.79 8.19 -11.13
N THR A 200 -5.90 6.92 -11.50
CA THR A 200 -5.14 5.84 -10.87
C THR A 200 -4.44 4.94 -11.88
N ASN A 201 -3.21 4.56 -11.53
CA ASN A 201 -2.43 3.57 -12.24
C ASN A 201 -1.98 2.48 -11.26
N VAL A 202 -2.61 1.31 -11.35
CA VAL A 202 -2.36 0.18 -10.45
C VAL A 202 -1.70 -0.95 -11.23
N SER A 203 -0.62 -1.51 -10.71
CA SER A 203 0.01 -2.73 -11.22
C SER A 203 -0.04 -3.82 -10.15
N VAL A 204 -0.63 -4.96 -10.48
CA VAL A 204 -0.66 -6.15 -9.62
C VAL A 204 0.11 -7.27 -10.30
N ARG A 205 1.19 -7.72 -9.66
CA ARG A 205 2.10 -8.71 -10.23
C ARG A 205 2.39 -9.87 -9.29
N ASN A 206 2.51 -11.07 -9.83
CA ASN A 206 2.94 -12.27 -9.10
C ASN A 206 2.18 -12.46 -7.78
N SER A 207 0.86 -12.31 -7.82
CA SER A 207 0.01 -12.25 -6.63
C SER A 207 -1.21 -13.18 -6.74
N LEU A 208 -1.74 -13.55 -5.58
CA LEU A 208 -2.97 -14.36 -5.46
C LEU A 208 -4.10 -13.47 -4.95
N LEU A 209 -5.24 -13.47 -5.64
CA LEU A 209 -6.46 -12.78 -5.24
C LEU A 209 -7.61 -13.78 -5.24
N ALA A 210 -7.95 -14.32 -4.06
CA ALA A 210 -8.83 -15.48 -4.00
C ALA A 210 -9.78 -15.54 -2.81
N ASN A 211 -10.78 -16.40 -2.90
CA ASN A 211 -11.69 -16.75 -1.81
C ASN A 211 -12.44 -15.54 -1.20
N GLY A 212 -12.60 -14.46 -1.97
CA GLY A 212 -13.30 -13.23 -1.57
C GLY A 212 -14.58 -13.00 -2.36
N SER A 213 -15.18 -11.82 -2.17
CA SER A 213 -16.27 -11.37 -3.03
C SER A 213 -15.72 -10.98 -4.41
N GLY A 214 -14.69 -10.14 -4.46
CA GLY A 214 -14.11 -9.67 -5.71
C GLY A 214 -12.59 -9.73 -5.75
N GLY A 215 -12.01 -10.01 -6.92
CA GLY A 215 -10.57 -9.94 -7.15
C GLY A 215 -10.09 -8.51 -7.37
N VAL A 216 -10.35 -7.96 -8.55
CA VAL A 216 -9.91 -6.61 -8.94
C VAL A 216 -11.11 -5.77 -9.38
N PHE A 217 -11.21 -4.55 -8.84
CA PHE A 217 -12.21 -3.57 -9.24
C PHE A 217 -11.58 -2.28 -9.75
N ALA A 218 -11.92 -1.89 -10.96
CA ALA A 218 -11.60 -0.60 -11.54
C ALA A 218 -12.88 0.21 -11.69
N TYR A 219 -12.94 1.38 -11.08
CA TYR A 219 -14.09 2.27 -11.15
C TYR A 219 -13.71 3.65 -11.65
N GLY A 220 -14.42 4.11 -12.69
CA GLY A 220 -14.25 5.42 -13.30
C GLY A 220 -15.49 6.29 -13.12
N GLN A 221 -15.31 7.55 -12.73
CA GLN A 221 -16.41 8.51 -12.52
C GLN A 221 -16.46 9.61 -13.58
N SER A 222 -15.31 10.19 -13.92
CA SER A 222 -15.21 11.37 -14.80
C SER A 222 -14.16 11.17 -15.91
N GLN A 223 -14.21 12.02 -16.94
CA GLN A 223 -13.30 11.95 -18.09
C GLN A 223 -11.88 12.37 -17.69
N SER A 224 -11.75 13.14 -16.61
CA SER A 224 -10.47 13.58 -16.04
C SER A 224 -9.86 12.55 -15.09
N GLN A 225 -10.59 11.49 -14.74
CA GLN A 225 -10.22 10.51 -13.71
C GLN A 225 -10.27 9.07 -14.27
N PRO A 226 -9.37 8.72 -15.21
CA PRO A 226 -9.28 7.37 -15.72
C PRO A 226 -8.71 6.42 -14.65
N ALA A 227 -9.30 5.25 -14.52
CA ALA A 227 -8.77 4.15 -13.72
C ALA A 227 -8.14 3.09 -14.63
N LEU A 228 -6.84 2.86 -14.49
CA LEU A 228 -6.11 1.80 -15.18
C LEU A 228 -5.50 0.82 -14.19
N ILE A 229 -5.88 -0.45 -14.31
CA ILE A 229 -5.28 -1.55 -13.55
C ILE A 229 -4.64 -2.55 -14.51
N VAL A 230 -3.37 -2.87 -14.28
CA VAL A 230 -2.63 -3.92 -15.01
C VAL A 230 -2.44 -5.11 -14.09
N VAL A 231 -2.82 -6.30 -14.57
CA VAL A 231 -2.70 -7.57 -13.86
C VAL A 231 -1.74 -8.47 -14.64
N ASP A 232 -0.61 -8.80 -14.04
CA ASP A 232 0.44 -9.62 -14.64
C ASP A 232 0.79 -10.82 -13.75
N THR A 233 0.85 -12.02 -14.35
CA THR A 233 1.33 -13.22 -13.64
C THR A 233 0.56 -13.47 -12.32
N CYS A 234 -0.75 -13.19 -12.32
CA CYS A 234 -1.58 -13.33 -11.13
C CYS A 234 -2.49 -14.56 -11.22
N THR A 235 -2.93 -15.01 -10.06
CA THR A 235 -4.00 -16.00 -9.92
C THR A 235 -5.22 -15.34 -9.30
N ILE A 236 -6.34 -15.31 -10.02
CA ILE A 236 -7.61 -14.74 -9.58
C ILE A 236 -8.65 -15.85 -9.56
N ALA A 237 -9.02 -16.31 -8.35
CA ALA A 237 -9.78 -17.54 -8.24
C ALA A 237 -10.75 -17.60 -7.07
N HIS A 238 -11.82 -18.37 -7.23
CA HIS A 238 -12.77 -18.63 -6.13
C HIS A 238 -13.42 -17.37 -5.56
N ASN A 239 -13.52 -16.30 -6.36
CA ASN A 239 -14.24 -15.09 -5.99
C ASN A 239 -15.67 -15.12 -6.55
N LEU A 240 -16.59 -14.32 -6.00
CA LEU A 240 -17.87 -14.07 -6.67
C LEU A 240 -17.64 -13.38 -8.02
N GLU A 241 -16.74 -12.39 -8.05
CA GLU A 241 -16.30 -11.67 -9.26
C GLU A 241 -14.77 -11.74 -9.36
N GLY A 242 -14.24 -12.19 -10.49
CA GLY A 242 -12.79 -12.19 -10.74
C GLY A 242 -12.27 -10.78 -10.98
N LEU A 243 -12.75 -10.17 -12.06
CA LEU A 243 -12.42 -8.82 -12.50
C LEU A 243 -13.70 -8.03 -12.72
N HIS A 244 -13.74 -6.77 -12.29
CA HIS A 244 -14.87 -5.89 -12.52
C HIS A 244 -14.39 -4.49 -12.93
N ALA A 245 -14.79 -4.04 -14.11
CA ALA A 245 -14.64 -2.65 -14.54
C ALA A 245 -16.01 -1.97 -14.58
N GLU A 246 -16.15 -0.85 -13.89
CA GLU A 246 -17.41 -0.10 -13.78
C GLU A 246 -17.22 1.39 -14.06
N ILE A 247 -18.23 1.97 -14.71
CA ILE A 247 -18.35 3.41 -14.91
C ILE A 247 -19.75 3.85 -14.52
N ALA A 248 -19.84 4.82 -13.60
CA ALA A 248 -21.11 5.45 -13.22
C ALA A 248 -21.38 6.80 -13.93
N GLY A 249 -20.37 7.37 -14.59
CA GLY A 249 -20.46 8.67 -15.27
C GLY A 249 -19.92 8.65 -16.69
N THR A 250 -19.24 9.71 -17.08
CA THR A 250 -18.48 9.77 -18.34
C THR A 250 -17.01 9.61 -17.98
N GLY A 251 -16.36 8.48 -18.24
CA GLY A 251 -14.98 8.23 -17.81
C GLY A 251 -14.39 6.99 -18.48
N SER A 252 -13.30 6.45 -17.92
CA SER A 252 -12.79 5.13 -18.31
C SER A 252 -12.39 4.30 -17.09
N ALA A 253 -12.72 3.02 -17.14
CA ALA A 253 -12.29 2.01 -16.19
C ALA A 253 -11.74 0.84 -17.00
N THR A 254 -10.42 0.66 -16.98
CA THR A 254 -9.74 -0.34 -17.80
C THR A 254 -8.93 -1.28 -16.95
N ILE A 255 -9.15 -2.58 -17.11
CA ILE A 255 -8.30 -3.63 -16.56
C ILE A 255 -7.59 -4.31 -17.72
N ARG A 256 -6.25 -4.34 -17.71
CA ARG A 256 -5.45 -5.06 -18.71
C ARG A 256 -4.77 -6.27 -18.08
N VAL A 257 -4.90 -7.42 -18.72
CA VAL A 257 -4.47 -8.69 -18.13
C VAL A 257 -3.47 -9.39 -19.04
N THR A 258 -2.35 -9.83 -18.46
CA THR A 258 -1.31 -10.62 -19.12
C THR A 258 -0.83 -11.76 -18.23
N ASN A 259 -0.40 -12.88 -18.83
CA ASN A 259 0.19 -14.05 -18.15
C ASN A 259 -0.59 -14.58 -16.93
N SER A 260 -1.89 -14.30 -16.82
CA SER A 260 -2.64 -14.55 -15.59
C SER A 260 -3.65 -15.67 -15.75
N THR A 261 -4.03 -16.28 -14.63
CA THR A 261 -5.04 -17.34 -14.57
C THR A 261 -6.28 -16.83 -13.83
N ILE A 262 -7.43 -16.83 -14.51
CA ILE A 262 -8.73 -16.39 -13.98
C ILE A 262 -9.67 -17.59 -14.01
N TYR A 263 -9.92 -18.22 -12.87
CA TYR A 263 -10.65 -19.48 -12.83
C TYR A 263 -11.49 -19.70 -11.58
N HIS A 264 -12.57 -20.49 -11.70
CA HIS A 264 -13.46 -20.83 -10.58
C HIS A 264 -14.07 -19.61 -9.88
N ASN A 265 -14.26 -18.50 -10.60
CA ASN A 265 -15.03 -17.37 -10.10
C ASN A 265 -16.51 -17.52 -10.47
N GLY A 266 -17.42 -16.88 -9.71
CA GLY A 266 -18.83 -16.79 -10.09
C GLY A 266 -18.98 -16.10 -11.45
N SER A 267 -18.44 -14.91 -11.59
CA SER A 267 -18.23 -14.22 -12.87
C SER A 267 -16.74 -14.00 -13.07
N GLY A 268 -16.20 -14.39 -14.23
CA GLY A 268 -14.79 -14.13 -14.54
C GLY A 268 -14.50 -12.64 -14.71
N MET A 269 -15.32 -11.97 -15.53
CA MET A 269 -15.18 -10.57 -15.91
C MET A 269 -16.53 -9.86 -15.91
N VAL A 270 -16.66 -8.73 -15.21
CA VAL A 270 -17.89 -7.94 -15.13
C VAL A 270 -17.62 -6.56 -15.71
N LEU A 271 -18.52 -6.09 -16.57
CA LEU A 271 -18.42 -4.80 -17.24
C LEU A 271 -19.73 -4.04 -17.02
N THR A 272 -19.62 -2.86 -16.44
CA THR A 272 -20.78 -2.00 -16.14
C THR A 272 -20.53 -0.60 -16.68
N GLY A 273 -21.41 -0.10 -17.56
CA GLY A 273 -21.31 1.25 -18.13
C GLY A 273 -20.48 1.37 -19.41
N ALA A 274 -20.74 2.42 -20.19
CA ALA A 274 -20.06 2.67 -21.46
C ALA A 274 -18.64 3.21 -21.21
N GLY A 275 -17.62 2.48 -21.67
CA GLY A 275 -16.20 2.79 -21.46
C GLY A 275 -15.48 1.85 -20.49
N ALA A 276 -16.23 0.95 -19.82
CA ALA A 276 -15.63 -0.11 -19.03
C ALA A 276 -14.99 -1.15 -19.97
N ALA A 277 -13.75 -1.53 -19.69
CA ALA A 277 -13.01 -2.48 -20.51
C ALA A 277 -12.17 -3.43 -19.66
N ILE A 278 -12.19 -4.71 -20.02
CA ILE A 278 -11.29 -5.73 -19.49
C ILE A 278 -10.60 -6.40 -20.69
N GLU A 279 -9.34 -6.03 -20.92
CA GLU A 279 -8.59 -6.34 -22.13
C GLU A 279 -7.49 -7.37 -21.85
N SER A 280 -7.19 -8.22 -22.83
CA SER A 280 -6.12 -9.21 -22.74
C SER A 280 -4.95 -8.88 -23.65
N TYR A 281 -3.74 -9.18 -23.20
CA TYR A 281 -2.54 -9.23 -24.05
C TYR A 281 -2.40 -10.55 -24.86
N GLY A 282 -3.40 -11.45 -24.78
CA GLY A 282 -3.48 -12.68 -25.61
C GLY A 282 -2.86 -13.94 -24.99
N ASN A 283 -2.36 -13.88 -23.76
CA ASN A 283 -1.60 -14.95 -23.10
C ASN A 283 -2.16 -15.36 -21.72
N ASN A 284 -3.47 -15.13 -21.49
CA ASN A 284 -4.15 -15.47 -20.24
C ASN A 284 -4.81 -16.85 -20.30
N ARG A 285 -5.02 -17.46 -19.13
CA ARG A 285 -5.83 -18.67 -18.96
C ARG A 285 -7.14 -18.31 -18.28
N VAL A 286 -8.25 -18.38 -19.00
CA VAL A 286 -9.59 -18.13 -18.46
C VAL A 286 -10.40 -19.41 -18.56
N THR A 287 -10.71 -20.03 -17.41
CA THR A 287 -11.30 -21.37 -17.38
C THR A 287 -12.27 -21.52 -16.22
N ALA A 288 -13.34 -22.28 -16.40
CA ALA A 288 -14.19 -22.73 -15.29
C ALA A 288 -14.73 -21.61 -14.37
N ASN A 289 -14.98 -20.40 -14.90
CA ASN A 289 -15.86 -19.44 -14.22
C ASN A 289 -17.31 -19.75 -14.61
N THR A 290 -18.27 -19.51 -13.72
CA THR A 290 -19.68 -19.82 -13.99
C THR A 290 -20.23 -18.93 -15.11
N ASN A 291 -19.93 -17.63 -15.05
CA ASN A 291 -20.37 -16.62 -16.01
C ASN A 291 -19.20 -15.77 -16.52
N ASN A 292 -19.43 -15.04 -17.62
CA ASN A 292 -18.58 -13.99 -18.16
C ASN A 292 -17.07 -14.34 -18.23
N SER A 293 -16.72 -15.29 -19.10
CA SER A 293 -15.33 -15.77 -19.27
C SER A 293 -14.64 -15.23 -20.53
N THR A 294 -15.07 -14.08 -21.04
CA THR A 294 -14.50 -13.47 -22.26
C THR A 294 -14.04 -12.04 -21.99
N PHE A 295 -12.85 -11.69 -22.48
CA PHE A 295 -12.34 -10.32 -22.48
C PHE A 295 -13.15 -9.42 -23.41
N SER A 296 -13.27 -8.13 -23.08
CA SER A 296 -13.93 -7.14 -23.94
C SER A 296 -13.09 -6.75 -25.15
N GLY A 297 -11.77 -7.00 -25.12
CA GLY A 297 -10.86 -6.60 -26.18
C GLY A 297 -9.46 -7.20 -26.03
N THR A 298 -8.63 -6.96 -27.05
CA THR A 298 -7.22 -7.31 -27.06
C THR A 298 -6.38 -6.04 -27.01
N VAL A 299 -5.36 -6.01 -26.17
CA VAL A 299 -4.38 -4.93 -26.15
C VAL A 299 -3.43 -5.13 -27.33
N LEU A 300 -3.49 -4.23 -28.31
CA LEU A 300 -2.57 -4.24 -29.44
C LEU A 300 -1.24 -3.60 -29.01
N ALA A 301 -0.12 -4.18 -29.43
CA ALA A 301 1.16 -3.50 -29.35
C ALA A 301 1.08 -2.21 -30.16
N LEU A 302 1.62 -1.10 -29.62
CA LEU A 302 1.84 0.10 -30.42
C LEU A 302 2.71 -0.30 -31.62
N GLN A 303 2.15 -0.13 -32.83
CA GLN A 303 2.91 -0.20 -34.08
C GLN A 303 3.83 1.01 -34.23
#